data_AF-A0A931UI96-F1
#
_entry.id   AF-A0A931UI96-F1
#
_cell.length_a   1.000
_cell.length_b   1.000
_cell.length_c   1.000
_cell.angle_alpha   90.00
_cell.angle_beta   90.00
_cell.angle_gamma   90.00
#
_symmetry.space_group_name_H-M   'P 1'
#
loop_
_entity.id
_entity.type
_entity.pdbx_description
1 polymer ?
#
loop_
_entity_poly.entity_id
_entity_poly.type
_entity_poly.pdbx_seq_one_letter_code
_entity_poly.pdbx_strand_id
1 'polypeptide(L)'
;MIELNLAFVVQLINFGILVLVLNIFLYKPIRRILAERRHVVDSARDKAAAVDQEVQDKMALYEARLRDAKAEAAGSRAEALKQAQAEETLLLEKARKEAADSLGSIRGKVVREAAEARTLLAAQAEALSGEICEKILGRSL
;
A
#
# COMPACT_ATOMS: atom_id res chain seq x y z
N MET A 1 81.14 -56.23 13.90
CA MET A 1 79.95 -56.99 14.32
C MET A 1 79.09 -56.03 15.12
N ILE A 2 77.80 -55.93 14.84
CA ILE A 2 76.89 -55.10 15.65
C ILE A 2 76.68 -55.88 16.95
N GLU A 3 77.48 -55.57 17.97
CA GLU A 3 77.25 -56.12 19.30
C GLU A 3 76.04 -55.37 19.88
N LEU A 4 74.91 -56.07 20.00
CA LEU A 4 73.76 -55.62 20.77
C LEU A 4 74.18 -55.61 22.26
N ASN A 5 74.90 -54.56 22.64
CA ASN A 5 75.31 -54.33 24.01
C ASN A 5 74.18 -53.66 24.80
N LEU A 6 74.16 -53.86 26.12
CA LEU A 6 73.18 -53.26 27.04
C LEU A 6 73.07 -51.73 26.85
N ALA A 7 74.16 -51.07 26.49
CA ALA A 7 74.21 -49.64 26.16
C ALA A 7 73.27 -49.25 25.01
N PHE A 8 73.13 -50.09 23.98
CA PHE A 8 72.21 -49.85 22.86
C PHE A 8 70.74 -49.90 23.33
N VAL A 9 70.41 -50.85 24.20
CA VAL A 9 69.06 -50.95 24.80
C VAL A 9 68.77 -49.73 25.67
N VAL A 10 69.72 -49.30 26.50
CA VAL A 10 69.58 -48.09 27.32
C VAL A 10 69.42 -46.84 26.45
N GLN A 11 70.15 -46.72 25.35
CA GLN A 11 70.02 -45.59 24.43
C GLN A 11 68.68 -45.60 23.67
N LEU A 12 68.16 -46.77 23.31
CA LEU A 12 66.82 -46.90 22.71
C LEU A 12 65.72 -46.49 23.69
N ILE A 13 65.84 -46.88 24.96
CA ILE A 13 64.92 -46.44 26.03
C ILE A 13 65.00 -44.92 26.21
N ASN A 14 66.21 -44.35 26.26
CA ASN A 14 66.40 -42.90 26.37
C ASN A 14 65.76 -42.14 25.20
N PHE A 15 65.97 -42.60 23.97
CA PHE A 15 65.33 -42.05 22.79
C PHE A 15 63.80 -42.18 22.83
N GLY A 16 63.28 -43.33 23.28
CA GLY A 16 61.85 -43.54 23.47
C GLY A 16 61.25 -42.55 24.47
N ILE A 17 61.91 -42.34 25.62
CA ILE A 17 61.51 -41.33 26.62
C ILE A 17 61.53 -39.93 26.00
N LEU A 18 62.58 -39.57 25.25
CA LEU A 18 62.69 -38.28 24.59
C LEU A 18 61.54 -38.05 23.60
N VAL A 19 61.21 -39.04 22.77
CA VAL A 19 60.06 -38.98 21.84
C VAL A 19 58.76 -38.80 22.59
N LEU A 20 58.58 -39.49 23.72
CA LEU A 20 57.37 -39.42 24.54
C LEU A 20 57.22 -38.02 25.17
N VAL A 21 58.31 -37.47 25.71
CA VAL A 21 58.36 -36.10 26.22
C VAL A 21 58.05 -35.11 25.10
N LEU A 22 58.70 -35.23 23.94
CA LEU A 22 58.51 -34.32 22.80
C LEU A 22 57.08 -34.39 22.24
N ASN A 23 56.47 -35.58 22.23
CA ASN A 23 55.07 -35.77 21.82
C ASN A 23 54.10 -35.01 22.74
N ILE A 24 54.30 -35.09 24.05
CA ILE A 24 53.46 -34.41 25.04
C ILE A 24 53.72 -32.91 25.05
N PHE A 25 54.99 -32.48 25.06
CA PHE A 25 55.37 -31.08 25.24
C PHE A 25 55.34 -30.23 23.96
N LEU A 26 55.58 -30.80 22.78
CA LEU A 26 55.70 -30.05 21.53
C LEU A 26 54.63 -30.43 20.51
N TYR A 27 54.54 -31.70 20.11
CA TYR A 27 53.66 -32.08 18.99
C TYR A 27 52.18 -31.88 19.30
N LYS A 28 51.73 -32.26 20.50
CA LYS A 28 50.34 -32.07 20.93
C LYS A 28 49.92 -30.59 21.02
N PRO A 29 50.67 -29.69 21.69
CA PRO A 29 50.30 -28.28 21.74
C PRO A 29 50.42 -27.57 20.39
N ILE A 30 51.43 -27.88 19.57
CA ILE A 30 51.57 -27.28 18.23
C ILE A 30 50.37 -27.65 17.34
N ARG A 31 49.96 -28.93 17.33
CA ARG A 31 48.77 -29.37 16.58
C ARG A 31 47.50 -28.70 17.08
N ARG A 32 47.36 -28.51 18.40
CA ARG A 32 46.22 -27.80 18.98
C ARG A 32 46.16 -26.35 18.52
N ILE A 33 47.27 -25.62 18.55
CA ILE A 33 47.33 -24.22 18.09
C ILE A 33 47.00 -24.12 16.60
N LEU A 34 47.49 -25.07 15.79
CA LEU A 34 47.22 -25.07 14.35
C LEU A 34 45.75 -25.38 14.04
N ALA A 35 45.14 -26.29 14.80
CA ALA A 35 43.71 -26.59 14.71
C ALA A 35 42.85 -25.39 15.17
N GLU A 36 43.23 -24.73 16.27
CA GLU A 36 42.56 -23.53 16.78
C GLU A 36 42.60 -22.40 15.73
N ARG A 37 43.76 -22.15 15.13
CA ARG A 37 43.89 -21.15 14.07
C ARG A 37 43.03 -21.46 12.85
N ARG A 38 42.98 -22.73 12.42
CA ARG A 38 42.10 -23.14 11.32
C ARG A 38 40.63 -22.93 11.69
N HIS A 39 40.22 -23.37 12.88
CA HIS A 39 38.85 -23.21 13.37
C HIS A 39 38.42 -21.74 13.46
N VAL A 40 39.30 -20.85 13.94
CA VAL A 40 39.00 -19.41 13.98
C VAL A 40 38.82 -18.82 12.59
N VAL A 41 39.66 -19.19 11.62
CA VAL A 41 39.55 -18.71 10.24
C VAL A 41 38.30 -19.25 9.56
N ASP A 42 38.04 -20.55 9.69
CA ASP A 42 36.88 -21.20 9.07
C ASP A 42 35.58 -20.67 9.69
N SER A 43 35.50 -20.57 11.02
CA SER A 43 34.33 -19.98 11.69
C SER A 43 34.12 -18.50 11.37
N ALA A 44 35.18 -17.72 11.16
CA ALA A 44 35.05 -16.33 10.71
C ALA A 44 34.49 -16.24 9.28
N ARG A 45 34.92 -17.15 8.39
CA ARG A 45 34.37 -17.26 7.03
C ARG A 45 32.90 -17.67 7.03
N ASP A 46 32.55 -18.69 7.81
CA ASP A 46 31.17 -19.16 7.92
C ASP A 46 30.25 -18.07 8.49
N LYS A 47 30.72 -17.33 9.49
CA LYS A 47 29.97 -16.17 10.03
C LYS A 47 29.80 -15.07 8.99
N ALA A 48 30.83 -14.75 8.22
CA ALA A 48 30.73 -13.75 7.15
C ALA A 48 29.71 -14.18 6.09
N ALA A 49 29.78 -15.45 5.64
CA ALA A 49 28.83 -15.99 4.68
C ALA A 49 27.39 -16.02 5.21
N ALA A 50 27.20 -16.37 6.49
CA ALA A 50 25.89 -16.35 7.13
C ALA A 50 25.31 -14.93 7.25
N VAL A 51 26.15 -13.94 7.58
CA VAL A 51 25.74 -12.53 7.64
C VAL A 51 25.39 -12.02 6.25
N ASP A 52 26.18 -12.32 5.23
CA ASP A 52 25.88 -11.93 3.85
C ASP A 52 24.56 -12.54 3.37
N GLN A 53 24.31 -13.81 3.67
CA GLN A 53 23.04 -14.47 3.35
C GLN A 53 21.87 -13.81 4.08
N GLU A 54 22.01 -13.54 5.39
CA GLU A 54 20.96 -12.89 6.18
C GLU A 54 20.66 -11.47 5.67
N VAL A 55 21.69 -10.73 5.23
CA VAL A 55 21.53 -9.41 4.61
C VAL A 55 20.77 -9.53 3.28
N GLN A 56 21.16 -10.47 2.41
CA GLN A 56 20.47 -10.70 1.14
C GLN A 56 18.99 -11.09 1.34
N ASP A 57 18.71 -11.99 2.28
CA ASP A 57 17.35 -12.42 2.59
C ASP A 57 16.51 -11.25 3.14
N LYS A 58 17.08 -10.44 4.03
CA LYS A 58 16.41 -9.23 4.55
C LYS A 58 16.18 -8.18 3.48
N MET A 59 17.14 -7.97 2.58
CA MET A 59 16.98 -7.04 1.45
C MET A 59 15.88 -7.52 0.51
N ALA A 60 15.87 -8.81 0.15
CA ALA A 60 14.84 -9.40 -0.71
C ALA A 60 13.45 -9.27 -0.07
N LEU A 61 13.33 -9.53 1.25
CA LEU A 61 12.08 -9.37 1.98
C LEU A 61 11.64 -7.89 2.01
N TYR A 62 12.57 -6.97 2.22
CA TYR A 62 12.29 -5.53 2.23
C TYR A 62 11.80 -5.05 0.86
N GLU A 63 12.47 -5.45 -0.21
CA GLU A 63 12.06 -5.12 -1.58
C GLU A 63 10.70 -5.73 -1.96
N ALA A 64 10.42 -6.96 -1.52
CA ALA A 64 9.11 -7.58 -1.68
C ALA A 64 8.02 -6.76 -0.96
N ARG A 65 8.20 -6.46 0.33
CA ARG A 65 7.26 -5.63 1.10
C ARG A 65 7.06 -4.24 0.50
N LEU A 66 8.12 -3.62 -0.01
CA LEU A 66 8.03 -2.32 -0.65
C LEU A 66 7.22 -2.38 -1.95
N ARG A 67 7.40 -3.44 -2.75
CA ARG A 67 6.59 -3.67 -3.96
C ARG A 67 5.13 -3.91 -3.61
N ASP A 68 4.85 -4.74 -2.62
CA ASP A 68 3.48 -5.05 -2.18
C ASP A 68 2.78 -3.80 -1.65
N ALA A 69 3.45 -3.02 -0.78
CA ALA A 69 2.90 -1.77 -0.27
C ALA A 69 2.63 -0.74 -1.37
N LYS A 70 3.51 -0.65 -2.39
CA LYS A 70 3.26 0.21 -3.56
C LYS A 70 2.08 -0.28 -4.40
N ALA A 71 1.94 -1.58 -4.59
CA ALA A 71 0.83 -2.16 -5.32
C ALA A 71 -0.51 -1.95 -4.57
N GLU A 72 -0.52 -2.15 -3.26
CA GLU A 72 -1.69 -1.91 -2.41
C GLU A 72 -2.09 -0.42 -2.42
N ALA A 73 -1.12 0.49 -2.27
CA ALA A 73 -1.39 1.93 -2.34
C ALA A 73 -1.93 2.35 -3.72
N ALA A 74 -1.39 1.79 -4.81
CA ALA A 74 -1.89 2.04 -6.15
C ALA A 74 -3.32 1.49 -6.35
N GLY A 75 -3.60 0.29 -5.83
CA GLY A 75 -4.93 -0.32 -5.86
C GLY A 75 -5.95 0.49 -5.07
N SER A 76 -5.62 0.86 -3.83
CA SER A 76 -6.45 1.71 -2.96
C SER A 76 -6.75 3.06 -3.61
N ARG A 77 -5.74 3.70 -4.22
CA ARG A 77 -5.93 4.97 -4.94
C ARG A 77 -6.85 4.80 -6.16
N ALA A 78 -6.68 3.72 -6.94
CA ALA A 78 -7.52 3.45 -8.09
C ALA A 78 -8.98 3.21 -7.68
N GLU A 79 -9.19 2.48 -6.59
CA GLU A 79 -10.51 2.22 -6.04
C GLU A 79 -11.18 3.48 -5.49
N ALA A 80 -10.44 4.29 -4.73
CA ALA A 80 -10.92 5.60 -4.26
C ALA A 80 -11.30 6.53 -5.42
N LEU A 81 -10.50 6.58 -6.49
CA LEU A 81 -10.81 7.35 -7.70
C LEU A 81 -12.09 6.84 -8.38
N LYS A 82 -12.25 5.52 -8.48
CA LYS A 82 -13.45 4.91 -9.09
C LYS A 82 -14.71 5.21 -8.27
N GLN A 83 -14.61 5.14 -6.95
CA GLN A 83 -15.71 5.50 -6.04
C GLN A 83 -16.05 6.98 -6.16
N ALA A 84 -15.04 7.86 -6.16
CA ALA A 84 -15.24 9.30 -6.32
C ALA A 84 -15.92 9.65 -7.65
N GLN A 85 -15.51 9.03 -8.77
CA GLN A 85 -16.15 9.23 -10.07
C GLN A 85 -17.60 8.73 -10.10
N ALA A 86 -17.88 7.59 -9.46
CA ALA A 86 -19.22 7.06 -9.35
C ALA A 86 -20.12 7.98 -8.52
N GLU A 87 -19.62 8.49 -7.39
CA GLU A 87 -20.34 9.42 -6.53
C GLU A 87 -20.56 10.78 -7.21
N GLU A 88 -19.56 11.30 -7.92
CA GLU A 88 -19.69 12.52 -8.73
C GLU A 88 -20.78 12.36 -9.79
N THR A 89 -20.78 11.23 -10.51
CA THR A 89 -21.80 10.93 -11.52
C THR A 89 -23.20 10.87 -10.89
N LEU A 90 -23.35 10.20 -9.74
CA LEU A 90 -24.62 10.12 -9.03
C LEU A 90 -25.10 11.50 -8.55
N LEU A 91 -24.19 12.32 -8.04
CA LEU A 91 -24.51 13.67 -7.57
C LEU A 91 -24.93 14.57 -8.73
N LEU A 92 -24.22 14.52 -9.86
CA LEU A 92 -24.56 15.26 -11.07
C LEU A 92 -25.92 14.84 -11.63
N GLU A 93 -26.20 13.53 -11.68
CA GLU A 93 -27.51 13.03 -12.14
C GLU A 93 -28.63 13.45 -11.20
N LYS A 94 -28.40 13.41 -9.88
CA LYS A 94 -29.38 13.92 -8.90
C LYS A 94 -29.63 15.42 -9.09
N ALA A 95 -28.58 16.22 -9.21
CA ALA A 95 -28.70 17.67 -9.44
C ALA A 95 -29.41 17.99 -10.75
N ARG A 96 -29.13 17.24 -11.84
CA ARG A 96 -29.84 17.36 -13.11
C ARG A 96 -31.32 17.04 -12.98
N LYS A 97 -31.66 15.98 -12.25
CA LYS A 97 -33.05 15.58 -12.01
C LYS A 97 -33.79 16.63 -11.20
N GLU A 98 -33.20 17.13 -10.12
CA GLU A 98 -33.78 18.21 -9.30
C GLU A 98 -33.97 19.49 -10.12
N ALA A 99 -33.01 19.84 -10.99
CA ALA A 99 -33.14 20.99 -11.89
C ALA A 99 -34.27 20.79 -12.92
N ALA A 100 -34.42 19.59 -13.47
CA ALA A 100 -35.49 19.25 -14.41
C ALA A 100 -36.87 19.30 -13.74
N ASP A 101 -36.99 18.75 -12.52
CA ASP A 101 -38.21 18.77 -11.72
C ASP A 101 -38.59 20.21 -11.34
N SER A 102 -37.61 21.02 -10.92
CA SER A 102 -37.81 22.44 -10.63
C SER A 102 -38.29 23.21 -11.86
N LEU A 103 -37.65 23.02 -13.02
CA LEU A 103 -38.06 23.65 -14.28
C LEU A 103 -39.47 23.22 -14.70
N GLY A 104 -39.81 21.94 -14.54
CA GLY A 104 -41.15 21.41 -14.77
C GLY A 104 -42.19 22.09 -13.86
N SER A 105 -41.88 22.23 -12.58
CA SER A 105 -42.77 22.88 -11.61
C SER A 105 -42.97 24.37 -11.92
N ILE A 106 -41.91 25.10 -12.31
CA ILE A 106 -41.98 26.50 -12.71
C ILE A 106 -42.82 26.66 -13.97
N ARG A 107 -42.59 25.83 -14.99
CA ARG A 107 -43.43 25.84 -16.21
C ARG A 107 -44.90 25.59 -15.89
N GLY A 108 -45.19 24.63 -15.01
CA GLY A 108 -46.55 24.36 -14.54
C GLY A 108 -47.19 25.57 -13.85
N LYS A 109 -46.46 26.24 -12.96
CA LYS A 109 -46.91 27.48 -12.30
C LYS A 109 -47.18 28.59 -13.30
N VAL A 110 -46.25 28.83 -14.23
CA VAL A 110 -46.40 29.87 -15.27
C VAL A 110 -47.63 29.63 -16.15
N VAL A 111 -47.89 28.38 -16.55
CA VAL A 111 -49.09 28.04 -17.33
C VAL A 111 -50.37 28.32 -16.53
N ARG A 112 -50.37 27.98 -15.24
CA ARG A 112 -51.52 28.20 -14.35
C ARG A 112 -51.77 29.69 -14.12
N GLU A 113 -50.73 30.46 -13.79
CA GLU A 113 -50.81 31.91 -13.63
C GLU A 113 -51.26 32.60 -14.93
N ALA A 114 -50.76 32.16 -16.09
CA ALA A 114 -51.19 32.69 -17.38
C ALA A 114 -52.68 32.39 -17.69
N ALA A 115 -53.17 31.22 -17.29
CA ALA A 115 -54.59 30.87 -17.43
C ALA A 115 -55.47 31.72 -16.49
N GLU A 116 -55.07 31.87 -15.22
CA GLU A 116 -55.76 32.71 -14.24
C GLU A 116 -55.79 34.19 -14.70
N ALA A 117 -54.65 34.73 -15.14
CA ALA A 117 -54.58 36.10 -15.68
C ALA A 117 -55.49 36.29 -16.91
N ARG A 118 -55.55 35.31 -17.82
CA ARG A 118 -56.49 35.36 -18.98
C ARG A 118 -57.95 35.39 -18.54
N THR A 119 -58.34 34.58 -17.55
CA THR A 119 -59.72 34.60 -17.03
C THR A 119 -60.04 35.92 -16.34
N LEU A 120 -59.10 36.49 -15.59
CA LEU A 120 -59.27 37.78 -14.93
C LEU A 120 -59.43 38.92 -15.94
N LEU A 121 -58.61 38.93 -17.00
CA LEU A 121 -58.69 39.91 -18.08
C LEU A 121 -59.99 39.79 -18.86
N ALA A 122 -60.49 38.58 -19.11
CA ALA A 122 -61.78 38.36 -19.78
C ALA A 122 -62.94 38.93 -18.94
N ALA A 123 -62.95 38.67 -17.62
CA ALA A 123 -63.96 39.21 -16.72
C ALA A 123 -63.91 40.75 -16.63
N GLN A 124 -62.70 41.33 -16.59
CA GLN A 124 -62.53 42.80 -16.62
C GLN A 124 -62.97 43.41 -17.95
N ALA A 125 -62.71 42.73 -19.08
CA ALA A 125 -63.15 43.18 -20.40
C ALA A 125 -64.68 43.16 -20.53
N GLU A 126 -65.36 42.15 -19.99
CA GLU A 126 -66.83 42.12 -19.90
C GLU A 126 -67.37 43.24 -19.03
N ALA A 127 -66.81 43.44 -17.83
CA ALA A 127 -67.22 44.53 -16.93
C ALA A 127 -67.06 45.92 -17.58
N LEU A 128 -65.90 46.17 -18.21
CA LEU A 128 -65.63 47.42 -18.91
C LEU A 128 -66.56 47.62 -20.12
N SER A 129 -66.86 46.55 -20.86
CA SER A 129 -67.82 46.60 -21.97
C SER A 129 -69.23 46.95 -21.50
N GLY A 130 -69.63 46.45 -20.32
CA GLY A 130 -70.88 46.81 -19.65
C GLY A 130 -70.94 48.29 -19.26
N GLU A 131 -69.90 48.80 -18.60
CA GLU A 131 -69.80 50.24 -18.26
C GLU A 131 -69.83 51.14 -19.50
N ILE A 132 -69.15 50.74 -20.59
CA ILE A 132 -69.17 51.49 -21.85
C ILE A 132 -70.58 51.49 -22.45
N CYS A 133 -71.27 50.35 -22.47
CA CYS A 133 -72.65 50.28 -22.96
C CYS A 133 -73.59 51.15 -22.12
N GLU A 134 -73.46 51.14 -20.79
CA GLU A 134 -74.24 52.00 -19.90
C GLU A 134 -74.02 53.49 -20.18
N LYS A 135 -72.75 53.91 -20.35
CA LYS A 135 -72.40 55.30 -20.67
C LYS A 135 -72.91 55.75 -22.04
N ILE A 136 -72.94 54.87 -23.03
CA ILE A 136 -73.39 55.21 -24.40
C ILE A 136 -74.92 55.18 -24.51
N LEU A 137 -75.60 54.23 -23.85
CA LEU A 137 -77.06 54.07 -23.92
C LEU A 137 -77.81 55.01 -22.95
N GLY A 138 -77.12 55.66 -22.02
CA GLY A 138 -77.67 56.71 -21.17
C GLY A 138 -78.80 56.26 -20.24
N ARG A 139 -78.95 54.95 -20.04
CA ARG A 139 -79.98 54.36 -19.18
C ARG A 139 -79.43 53.08 -18.55
N SER A 140 -79.41 53.07 -17.23
CA SER A 140 -78.96 51.94 -16.41
C SER A 140 -79.85 50.72 -16.66
N LEU A 141 -79.23 49.54 -16.79
CA LEU A 141 -79.91 48.25 -16.87
C LEU A 141 -79.92 47.57 -15.50
#